data_AF-A0A948WS49-F1
#
_entry.id   AF-A0A948WS49-F1
#
_cell.length_a   1.000
_cell.length_b   1.000
_cell.length_c   1.000
_cell.angle_alpha   90.00
_cell.angle_beta   90.00
_cell.angle_gamma   90.00
#
_symmetry.space_group_name_H-M   'P 1'
#
loop_
_entity.id
_entity.type
_entity.pdbx_description
1 polymer ?
#
loop_
_entity_poly.entity_id
_entity_poly.type
_entity_poly.pdbx_seq_one_letter_code
_entity_poly.pdbx_strand_id
1 'polypeptide(L)' 'MYELEQQPLPQIGKYDVILDSTGEAVCIIQTKKVYVTPFCDVTEEHAYKEGEGDRSLDFWRKTHQ' A
#
# COMPACT_ATOMS: atom_id res chain seq x y z
N MET A 1 4.22 -12.85 -4.26
CA MET A 1 5.41 -12.71 -3.40
C MET A 1 5.22 -13.39 -2.05
N TYR A 2 4.36 -12.91 -1.14
CA TYR A 2 4.20 -13.50 0.21
C TYR A 2 4.04 -15.02 0.24
N GLU A 3 3.11 -15.57 -0.54
CA GLU A 3 2.89 -17.02 -0.58
C GLU A 3 4.09 -17.79 -1.18
N LEU A 4 4.68 -17.26 -2.26
CA LEU A 4 5.86 -17.86 -2.92
C LEU A 4 7.08 -17.89 -1.98
N GLU A 5 7.23 -16.86 -1.17
CA GLU A 5 8.35 -16.69 -0.23
C GLU A 5 8.05 -17.24 1.17
N GLN A 6 6.86 -17.84 1.38
CA GLN A 6 6.38 -18.30 2.68
C GLN A 6 6.45 -17.21 3.78
N GLN A 7 6.26 -15.95 3.38
CA GLN A 7 6.26 -14.82 4.30
C GLN A 7 4.84 -14.53 4.79
N PRO A 8 4.69 -14.14 6.07
CA PRO A 8 3.40 -13.70 6.58
C PRO A 8 2.95 -12.42 5.86
N LEU A 9 1.64 -12.29 5.67
CA LEU A 9 1.04 -11.01 5.28
C LEU A 9 1.35 -9.94 6.34
N PRO A 10 1.30 -8.64 5.97
CA PRO A 10 1.33 -7.55 6.93
C PRO A 10 0.30 -7.76 8.04
N GLN A 11 0.64 -7.36 9.27
CA GLN A 11 -0.21 -7.55 10.44
C GLN A 11 -0.87 -6.25 10.88
N ILE A 12 -2.16 -6.31 11.21
CA ILE A 12 -2.87 -5.18 11.82
C ILE A 12 -2.22 -4.86 13.16
N GLY A 13 -2.03 -3.57 13.43
CA GLY A 13 -1.40 -3.07 14.65
C GLY A 13 0.12 -2.97 14.58
N LYS A 14 0.76 -3.51 13.54
CA LYS A 14 2.20 -3.35 13.29
C LYS A 14 2.54 -1.87 13.10
N TYR A 15 3.68 -1.47 13.63
CA TYR A 15 4.29 -0.16 13.40
C TYR A 15 5.50 -0.30 12.47
N ASP A 16 5.63 0.62 11.52
CA ASP A 16 6.75 0.69 10.57
C ASP A 16 7.32 2.11 10.55
N VAL A 17 8.64 2.23 10.46
CA VAL A 17 9.35 3.51 10.26
C VAL A 17 9.48 3.75 8.76
N ILE A 18 8.97 4.88 8.29
CA ILE A 18 9.08 5.28 6.88
C ILE A 18 10.37 6.08 6.71
N LEU A 19 11.19 5.64 5.76
CA LEU A 19 12.42 6.31 5.35
C LEU A 19 12.18 7.07 4.03
N ASP A 20 12.83 8.20 3.86
CA ASP A 20 12.90 8.86 2.56
C ASP A 20 13.92 8.17 1.63
N SER A 21 14.11 8.72 0.42
CA SER A 21 15.03 8.17 -0.58
C SER A 21 16.51 8.25 -0.19
N THR A 22 16.87 9.03 0.83
CA THR A 22 18.22 9.11 1.39
C THR A 22 18.43 8.17 2.59
N GLY A 23 17.36 7.53 3.06
CA GLY A 23 17.38 6.62 4.20
C GLY A 23 17.08 7.30 5.54
N GLU A 24 16.71 8.59 5.55
CA GLU A 24 16.37 9.30 6.77
C GLU A 24 14.91 9.03 7.20
N ALA A 25 14.69 8.86 8.51
CA ALA A 25 13.36 8.56 9.04
C ALA A 25 12.44 9.79 8.99
N VAL A 26 11.26 9.63 8.37
CA VAL A 26 10.29 10.72 8.17
C VAL A 26 9.10 10.59 9.11
N CYS A 27 8.57 9.38 9.31
CA CYS A 27 7.45 9.15 10.20
C CYS A 27 7.35 7.69 10.66
N ILE A 28 6.44 7.43 11.61
CA ILE A 28 6.01 6.10 12.00
C ILE A 28 4.55 5.94 11.60
N ILE A 29 4.23 4.83 10.93
CA ILE A 29 2.85 4.47 10.59
C ILE A 29 2.38 3.25 11.38
N GLN A 30 1.06 3.08 11.49
CA GLN A 30 0.45 1.86 12.03
C GLN A 30 -0.50 1.25 10.99
N THR A 31 -0.35 -0.05 10.72
CA THR A 31 -1.29 -0.77 9.86
C THR A 31 -2.65 -0.92 10.54
N LYS A 32 -3.69 -0.27 10.00
CA LYS A 32 -5.05 -0.32 10.57
C LYS A 32 -5.95 -1.41 9.97
N LYS A 33 -5.70 -1.81 8.72
CA LYS A 33 -6.50 -2.80 8.00
C LYS A 33 -5.61 -3.53 7.01
N VAL A 34 -5.83 -4.83 6.86
CA VAL A 34 -5.20 -5.68 5.84
C VAL A 34 -6.30 -6.48 5.15
N TYR A 35 -6.26 -6.55 3.83
CA TYR A 35 -7.16 -7.38 3.02
C TYR A 35 -6.45 -7.75 1.72
N VAL A 36 -6.89 -8.85 1.11
CA VAL A 36 -6.45 -9.29 -0.22
C VAL A 36 -7.60 -9.05 -1.18
N THR A 37 -7.32 -8.39 -2.31
CA THR A 37 -8.29 -8.14 -3.38
C THR A 37 -7.62 -8.41 -4.72
N PRO A 38 -8.36 -8.96 -5.71
CA PRO A 38 -7.88 -8.98 -7.08
C PRO A 38 -7.58 -7.57 -7.58
N PHE A 39 -6.56 -7.42 -8.43
CA PHE A 39 -6.18 -6.13 -9.01
C PHE A 39 -7.35 -5.45 -9.74
N CYS A 40 -8.14 -6.22 -10.49
CA CYS A 40 -9.29 -5.70 -11.23
C CYS A 40 -10.41 -5.14 -10.34
N ASP A 41 -10.45 -5.56 -9.08
CA ASP A 41 -11.49 -5.23 -8.11
C ASP A 41 -11.07 -4.06 -7.18
N VAL A 42 -9.89 -3.48 -7.40
CA VAL A 42 -9.47 -2.26 -6.70
C VAL A 42 -10.45 -1.12 -6.98
N THR A 43 -10.96 -0.52 -5.91
CA THR A 43 -11.99 0.52 -5.95
C THR A 43 -11.38 1.92 -6.05
N GLU A 44 -12.17 2.88 -6.53
CA GLU A 44 -11.81 4.30 -6.52
C GLU A 44 -11.49 4.80 -5.10
N GLU A 45 -12.19 4.31 -4.07
CA GLU A 45 -11.93 4.67 -2.68
C GLU A 45 -10.52 4.20 -2.23
N HIS A 46 -10.07 3.03 -2.68
CA HIS A 46 -8.73 2.54 -2.37
C HIS A 46 -7.66 3.41 -3.04
N ALA A 47 -7.79 3.62 -4.35
CA ALA A 47 -6.89 4.49 -5.12
C ALA A 47 -6.82 5.91 -4.53
N TYR A 48 -7.97 6.47 -4.13
CA TYR A 48 -8.02 7.79 -3.51
C TYR A 48 -7.25 7.86 -2.18
N LYS A 49 -7.33 6.79 -1.37
CA LYS A 49 -6.65 6.69 -0.08
C LYS A 49 -5.14 6.53 -0.20
N GLU A 50 -4.65 5.89 -1.28
CA GLU A 50 -3.21 5.83 -1.58
C GLU A 50 -2.64 7.21 -1.92
N GLY A 51 -3.47 8.08 -2.52
CA GLY A 51 -3.17 9.50 -2.63
C GLY A 51 -2.15 9.87 -3.71
N GLU A 52 -1.81 8.93 -4.59
CA GLU A 52 -0.89 9.13 -5.71
C GLU A 52 -1.49 9.97 -6.84
N GLY A 53 -0.64 10.71 -7.56
CA GLY A 53 -1.03 11.48 -8.74
C GLY A 53 -2.22 12.42 -8.50
N ASP A 54 -3.24 12.29 -9.35
CA ASP A 54 -4.52 13.02 -9.24
C ASP A 54 -5.57 12.30 -8.37
N ARG A 55 -5.18 11.21 -7.69
CA ARG A 55 -6.02 10.35 -6.85
C ARG A 55 -7.16 9.63 -7.57
N SER A 56 -7.08 9.52 -8.90
CA SER A 56 -8.05 8.77 -9.69
C SER A 56 -7.67 7.28 -9.79
N LEU A 57 -8.69 6.42 -9.95
CA LEU A 57 -8.48 5.00 -10.25
C LEU A 57 -7.77 4.80 -11.60
N ASP A 58 -8.00 5.69 -12.56
CA ASP A 58 -7.36 5.64 -13.87
C ASP A 58 -5.84 5.88 -13.77
N PHE A 59 -5.41 6.87 -12.97
CA PHE A 59 -3.99 7.10 -12.71
C PHE A 59 -3.39 5.90 -11.96
N TRP A 60 -4.06 5.43 -10.90
CA TRP A 60 -3.62 4.29 -10.11
C TRP A 60 -3.38 3.05 -10.98
N ARG A 61 -4.34 2.72 -11.87
CA ARG A 61 -4.23 1.56 -12.80
C ARG A 61 -3.08 1.70 -13.79
N LYS A 62 -2.80 2.91 -14.29
CA LYS A 62 -1.68 3.15 -15.21
C LYS A 62 -0.31 2.97 -14.55
N THR A 63 -0.20 3.33 -13.28
CA THR A 63 1.06 3.23 -12.51
C THR A 63 1.33 1.83 -11.99
N HIS A 64 0.29 1.07 -11.66
CA HIS A 64 0.39 -0.26 -11.03
C HIS A 64 0.25 -1.47 -11.97
N GLN A 65 0.01 -1.25 -13.27
CA GLN A 65 0.03 -2.34 -14.27
C GLN A 65 1.47 -2.84 -14.54
#